data_AF-A0A7S4ESS7-F1
#
_entry.id   AF-A0A7S4ESS7-F1
#
_cell.length_a   1.000
_cell.length_b   1.000
_cell.length_c   1.000
_cell.angle_alpha   90.00
_cell.angle_beta   90.00
_cell.angle_gamma   90.00
#
_symmetry.space_group_name_H-M   'P 1'
#
loop_
_entity.id
_entity.type
_entity.pdbx_description
1 polymer ?
#
loop_
_entity_poly.entity_id
_entity_poly.type
_entity_poly.pdbx_seq_one_letter_code
_entity_poly.pdbx_strand_id
1 'polypeptide(L)'
;MFRWGPVPSARVSVLQHLSGAAIFFSSSFLRVGVARTGATRAAWPFDRQGPPCETWRLDHILFTRRTLRPKIVWSALESDPLACRVGLPNAHCPSDHLPVGASFEFAPPTAIDEPKRADIAARLKQLEAAQVEQVNRLHKALCDEEAQLSSPVLTGKDRKKSREQPPAEVLHYLAPCLMWHSEKDHARQKQVSLLLSTSADACVPLHPIDGASIGRFHPITQIMALWPAYQVMEFIRGKRQRQKALKLLQQSEREKFVRSLEGEAEQDMLDDVLRATRNVQIDEWIDGHVNA
;
A
#
# COMPACT_ATOMS: atom_id res chain seq x y z
N MET A 1 26.85 -21.02 31.27
CA MET A 1 27.30 -21.32 29.90
C MET A 1 26.05 -21.51 29.05
N PHE A 2 25.56 -20.45 28.41
CA PHE A 2 24.33 -20.50 27.61
C PHE A 2 24.66 -20.94 26.18
N ARG A 3 24.14 -22.10 25.76
CA ARG A 3 24.24 -22.57 24.37
C ARG A 3 23.11 -21.91 23.57
N TRP A 4 23.47 -20.97 22.71
CA TRP A 4 22.57 -20.47 21.68
C TRP A 4 22.56 -21.50 20.53
N GLY A 5 21.37 -21.98 20.17
CA GLY A 5 21.19 -22.87 19.02
C GLY A 5 21.53 -22.16 17.70
N PRO A 6 21.82 -22.90 16.62
CA PRO A 6 22.20 -22.32 15.34
C PRO A 6 21.07 -21.46 14.78
N VAL A 7 21.34 -20.18 14.57
CA VAL A 7 20.45 -19.27 13.84
C VAL A 7 20.63 -19.56 12.34
N PRO A 8 19.57 -19.86 11.58
CA PRO A 8 19.68 -20.12 10.16
C PRO A 8 20.25 -18.89 9.44
N SER A 9 21.25 -19.10 8.59
CA SER A 9 21.91 -18.06 7.81
C SER A 9 20.96 -17.51 6.74
N ALA A 10 20.08 -16.60 7.14
CA ALA A 10 19.30 -15.80 6.21
C ALA A 10 20.23 -14.76 5.57
N ARG A 11 20.97 -15.15 4.54
CA ARG A 11 21.53 -14.20 3.55
C ARG A 11 20.39 -13.67 2.68
N VAL A 12 19.42 -13.01 3.31
CA VAL A 12 18.45 -12.18 2.63
C VAL A 12 18.93 -10.75 2.85
N SER A 13 19.31 -10.09 1.77
CA SER A 13 19.71 -8.70 1.77
C SER A 13 18.66 -7.87 2.52
N VAL A 14 19.03 -7.31 3.69
CA VAL A 14 18.17 -6.43 4.49
C VAL A 14 17.66 -5.24 3.64
N LEU A 15 18.39 -4.86 2.59
CA LEU A 15 17.97 -3.88 1.60
C LEU A 15 16.73 -4.32 0.80
N GLN A 16 16.53 -5.62 0.54
CA GLN A 16 15.33 -6.13 -0.15
C GLN A 16 14.08 -6.14 0.75
N HIS A 17 14.23 -6.29 2.07
CA HIS A 17 13.09 -6.20 3.00
C HIS A 17 12.67 -4.75 3.27
N LEU A 18 13.62 -3.81 3.32
CA LEU A 18 13.30 -2.38 3.39
C LEU A 18 12.62 -1.87 2.11
N SER A 19 12.95 -2.42 0.92
CA SER A 19 12.18 -2.12 -0.30
C SER A 19 10.74 -2.67 -0.28
N GLY A 20 10.46 -3.72 0.50
CA GLY A 20 9.10 -4.27 0.66
C GLY A 20 8.20 -3.44 1.57
N ALA A 21 8.73 -2.95 2.69
CA ALA A 21 7.99 -2.05 3.60
C ALA A 21 7.75 -0.66 2.99
N ALA A 22 8.65 -0.20 2.11
CA ALA A 22 8.45 1.02 1.31
C ALA A 22 7.24 0.92 0.37
N ILE A 23 6.82 -0.29 -0.05
CA ILE A 23 5.66 -0.50 -0.92
C ILE A 23 4.33 -0.32 -0.16
N PHE A 24 4.29 -0.48 1.16
CA PHE A 24 3.07 -0.22 1.95
C PHE A 24 2.91 1.26 2.35
N PHE A 25 3.99 2.04 2.32
CA PHE A 25 3.97 3.52 2.43
C PHE A 25 3.80 4.25 1.09
N SER A 26 3.45 3.53 0.02
CA SER A 26 3.38 3.93 -1.40
C SER A 26 2.49 5.14 -1.75
N SER A 27 1.86 5.81 -0.80
CA SER A 27 1.09 7.04 -1.04
C SER A 27 1.70 8.29 -0.40
N SER A 28 2.84 8.19 0.26
CA SER A 28 3.54 9.35 0.83
C SER A 28 4.95 9.35 0.25
N PHE A 29 5.21 10.24 -0.72
CA PHE A 29 6.50 10.35 -1.41
C PHE A 29 7.55 11.03 -0.53
N LEU A 30 7.51 10.80 0.80
CA LEU A 30 8.53 11.29 1.71
C LEU A 30 9.90 10.88 1.18
N ARG A 31 10.61 11.86 0.60
CA ARG A 31 11.94 11.68 0.03
C ARG A 31 12.92 11.59 1.17
N VAL A 32 13.02 10.39 1.70
CA VAL A 32 13.97 10.08 2.76
C VAL A 32 15.35 9.95 2.14
N GLY A 33 16.23 10.89 2.49
CA GLY A 33 17.66 10.75 2.32
C GLY A 33 18.25 9.86 3.41
N VAL A 34 19.34 9.18 3.06
CA VAL A 34 20.12 8.38 4.00
C VAL A 34 21.48 9.06 4.13
N ALA A 35 21.81 9.54 5.32
CA ALA A 35 23.17 9.98 5.59
C ALA A 35 24.00 8.71 5.76
N ARG A 36 24.92 8.47 4.81
CA ARG A 36 25.74 7.26 4.81
C ARG A 36 26.70 7.31 5.99
N THR A 37 26.37 6.54 7.00
CA THR A 37 27.23 6.21 8.14
C THR A 37 28.26 5.18 7.71
N GLY A 38 29.42 5.22 8.37
CA GLY A 38 30.42 4.15 8.25
C GLY A 38 29.96 2.87 8.95
N ALA A 39 30.85 1.86 9.03
CA ALA A 39 30.56 0.67 9.81
C ALA A 39 30.47 1.01 11.30
N THR A 40 29.40 0.59 11.98
CA THR A 40 29.14 0.95 13.38
C THR A 40 29.27 -0.23 14.33
N ARG A 41 29.33 -1.45 13.80
CA ARG A 41 29.43 -2.69 14.56
C ARG A 41 30.62 -3.51 14.10
N ALA A 42 31.37 -4.07 15.05
CA ALA A 42 32.47 -4.98 14.80
C ALA A 42 32.37 -6.20 15.72
N ALA A 43 32.35 -7.41 15.16
CA ALA A 43 32.32 -8.64 15.95
C ALA A 43 32.98 -9.79 15.18
N TRP A 44 33.37 -10.85 15.88
CA TRP A 44 33.79 -12.08 15.23
C TRP A 44 32.60 -12.78 14.58
N PRO A 45 32.76 -13.30 13.35
CA PRO A 45 31.71 -14.12 12.76
C PRO A 45 31.55 -15.41 13.57
N PHE A 46 30.35 -15.99 13.52
CA PHE A 46 29.98 -17.12 14.39
C PHE A 46 30.94 -18.33 14.27
N ASP A 47 31.55 -18.52 13.11
CA ASP A 47 32.40 -19.66 12.75
C ASP A 47 33.91 -19.39 12.91
N ARG A 48 34.32 -18.17 13.29
CA ARG A 48 35.73 -17.81 13.43
C ARG A 48 35.98 -17.02 14.69
N GLN A 49 37.00 -17.41 15.45
CA GLN A 49 37.51 -16.59 16.55
C GLN A 49 38.87 -15.99 16.17
N GLY A 50 39.10 -14.75 16.55
CA GLY A 50 40.36 -14.04 16.34
C GLY A 50 40.29 -12.91 15.31
N PRO A 51 41.26 -11.99 15.33
CA PRO A 51 41.26 -10.79 14.48
C PRO A 51 41.48 -11.12 12.98
N PRO A 52 41.04 -10.23 12.07
CA PRO A 52 40.20 -9.05 12.34
C PRO A 52 38.73 -9.41 12.55
N CYS A 53 37.99 -8.58 13.27
CA CYS A 53 36.54 -8.70 13.34
C CYS A 53 35.90 -8.33 11.99
N GLU A 54 34.73 -8.90 11.71
CA GLU A 54 33.89 -8.41 10.63
C GLU A 54 33.19 -7.13 11.07
N THR A 55 33.00 -6.20 10.13
CA THR A 55 32.37 -4.91 10.39
C THR A 55 31.11 -4.73 9.56
N TRP A 56 30.06 -4.18 10.15
CA TRP A 56 28.77 -3.97 9.48
C TRP A 56 28.26 -2.54 9.61
N ARG A 57 27.48 -2.13 8.60
CA ARG A 57 26.75 -0.85 8.56
C ARG A 57 25.29 -1.14 8.85
N LEU A 58 24.89 -1.02 10.11
CA LEU A 58 23.53 -1.36 10.53
C LEU A 58 22.71 -0.12 10.91
N ASP A 59 23.38 0.91 11.41
CA ASP A 59 22.74 2.14 11.88
C ASP A 59 22.73 3.18 10.78
N HIS A 60 21.59 3.80 10.54
CA HIS A 60 21.41 4.80 9.48
C HIS A 60 20.65 6.01 10.01
N ILE A 61 21.04 7.20 9.56
CA ILE A 61 20.29 8.43 9.83
C ILE A 61 19.45 8.74 8.60
N LEU A 62 18.13 8.66 8.78
CA LEU A 62 17.13 9.02 7.79
C LEU A 62 16.78 10.50 7.95
N PHE A 63 16.75 11.25 6.86
CA PHE A 63 16.44 12.69 6.89
C PHE A 63 15.58 13.09 5.69
N THR A 64 14.88 14.21 5.78
CA THR A 64 14.13 14.76 4.64
C THR A 64 15.08 15.55 3.73
N ARG A 65 15.18 15.15 2.46
CA ARG A 65 16.02 15.88 1.49
C ARG A 65 15.49 17.28 1.15
N ARG A 66 14.20 17.50 1.41
CA ARG A 66 13.51 18.76 1.13
C ARG A 66 14.07 19.93 1.93
N THR A 67 14.37 19.71 3.21
CA THR A 67 14.77 20.80 4.11
C THR A 67 16.11 20.60 4.79
N LEU A 68 16.71 19.42 4.69
CA LEU A 68 17.96 19.11 5.36
C LEU A 68 19.01 18.66 4.34
N ARG A 69 20.19 19.29 4.41
CA ARG A 69 21.37 18.91 3.65
C ARG A 69 22.45 18.42 4.61
N PRO A 70 22.92 17.17 4.52
CA PRO A 70 23.97 16.69 5.40
C PRO A 70 25.26 17.46 5.10
N LYS A 71 25.84 18.08 6.13
CA LYS A 71 27.13 18.78 6.05
C LYS A 71 28.27 17.90 6.53
N ILE A 72 28.05 17.28 7.68
CA ILE A 72 29.06 16.47 8.36
C ILE A 72 28.37 15.18 8.80
N VAL A 73 29.03 14.06 8.55
CA VAL A 73 28.65 12.77 9.13
C VAL A 73 29.82 12.30 9.97
N TRP A 74 29.55 11.87 11.20
CA TRP A 74 30.58 11.35 12.10
C TRP A 74 31.24 10.12 11.48
N SER A 75 32.56 10.07 11.61
CA SER A 75 33.35 8.88 11.29
C SER A 75 32.94 7.73 12.22
N ALA A 76 32.79 6.53 11.66
CA ALA A 76 32.45 5.33 12.42
C ALA A 76 33.72 4.46 12.64
N LEU A 77 33.64 3.14 12.49
CA LEU A 77 34.75 2.20 12.73
C LEU A 77 35.96 2.44 11.82
N GLU A 78 35.78 3.09 10.67
CA GLU A 78 36.89 3.48 9.80
C GLU A 78 37.91 4.39 10.51
N SER A 79 37.53 5.01 11.63
CA SER A 79 38.42 5.82 12.48
C SER A 79 38.74 5.18 13.84
N ASP A 80 38.35 3.91 14.07
CA ASP A 80 38.73 3.12 15.26
C ASP A 80 39.33 1.76 14.85
N PRO A 81 40.64 1.72 14.54
CA PRO A 81 41.33 0.48 14.18
C PRO A 81 41.36 -0.56 15.30
N LEU A 82 41.28 -0.11 16.56
CA LEU A 82 41.27 -1.02 17.71
C LEU A 82 39.97 -1.81 17.73
N ALA A 83 38.83 -1.13 17.63
CA ALA A 83 37.52 -1.77 17.54
C ALA A 83 37.40 -2.70 16.33
N CYS A 84 37.97 -2.35 15.17
CA CYS A 84 38.01 -3.27 14.02
C CYS A 84 38.81 -4.55 14.30
N ARG A 85 39.85 -4.47 15.13
CA ARG A 85 40.72 -5.60 15.44
C ARG A 85 40.15 -6.49 16.55
N VAL A 86 39.67 -5.90 17.64
CA VAL A 86 39.25 -6.62 18.86
C VAL A 86 37.74 -6.80 18.98
N GLY A 87 36.96 -6.07 18.17
CA GLY A 87 35.51 -6.05 18.21
C GLY A 87 34.95 -5.02 19.19
N LEU A 88 33.62 -4.98 19.22
CA LEU A 88 32.81 -4.25 20.17
C LEU A 88 31.89 -5.23 20.93
N PRO A 89 31.59 -4.98 22.22
CA PRO A 89 32.17 -3.93 23.06
C PRO A 89 33.63 -4.22 23.42
N ASN A 90 34.36 -3.19 23.87
CA ASN A 90 35.73 -3.30 24.36
C ASN A 90 36.00 -2.32 25.53
N ALA A 91 37.25 -2.24 26.00
CA ALA A 91 37.60 -1.41 27.16
C ALA A 91 37.34 0.10 26.98
N HIS A 92 37.32 0.59 25.74
CA HIS A 92 37.08 2.00 25.42
C HIS A 92 35.64 2.28 24.97
N CYS A 93 34.94 1.27 24.45
CA CYS A 93 33.56 1.39 23.99
C CYS A 93 32.69 0.29 24.64
N PRO A 94 31.82 0.63 25.62
CA PRO A 94 31.02 -0.36 26.34
C PRO A 94 29.82 -0.88 25.55
N SER A 95 29.53 -0.32 24.38
CA SER A 95 28.44 -0.75 23.48
C SER A 95 28.98 -1.61 22.35
N ASP A 96 28.15 -2.51 21.83
CA ASP A 96 28.42 -3.26 20.59
C ASP A 96 28.17 -2.43 19.32
N HIS A 97 27.70 -1.18 19.47
CA HIS A 97 27.51 -0.20 18.41
C HIS A 97 28.28 1.09 18.70
N LEU A 98 28.88 1.70 17.67
CA LEU A 98 29.39 3.07 17.74
C LEU A 98 28.24 4.07 17.57
N PRO A 99 28.32 5.24 18.25
CA PRO A 99 27.35 6.31 18.03
C PRO A 99 27.40 6.81 16.59
N VAL A 100 26.23 7.03 15.99
CA VAL A 100 26.09 7.71 14.71
C VAL A 100 25.66 9.15 14.94
N GLY A 101 26.30 10.07 14.24
CA GLY A 101 25.99 11.49 14.30
C GLY A 101 26.05 12.13 12.93
N ALA A 102 25.21 13.10 12.69
CA ALA A 102 25.27 13.95 11.50
C ALA A 102 24.86 15.37 11.85
N SER A 103 25.51 16.34 11.22
CA SER A 103 25.11 17.74 11.23
C SER A 103 24.46 18.08 9.90
N PHE A 104 23.33 18.78 9.95
CA PHE A 104 22.55 19.18 8.80
C PHE A 104 22.50 20.70 8.69
N GLU A 105 22.63 21.20 7.47
CA GLU A 105 22.21 22.55 7.14
C GLU A 105 20.72 22.53 6.81
N PHE A 106 19.98 23.45 7.42
CA PHE A 106 18.59 23.70 7.04
C PHE A 106 18.56 24.51 5.75
N ALA A 107 17.95 23.95 4.72
CA ALA A 107 17.59 24.65 3.50
C ALA A 107 16.06 24.88 3.54
N PRO A 108 15.57 26.12 3.44
CA PRO A 108 14.13 26.32 3.32
C PRO A 108 13.61 25.60 2.07
N PRO A 109 12.38 25.05 2.10
CA PRO A 109 11.76 24.50 0.91
C PRO A 109 11.81 25.49 -0.24
N THR A 110 12.12 25.01 -1.45
CA THR A 110 12.04 25.86 -2.64
C THR A 110 10.59 26.28 -2.83
N ALA A 111 10.33 27.59 -2.81
CA ALA A 111 9.01 28.12 -3.10
C ALA A 111 8.67 27.84 -4.57
N ILE A 112 7.43 27.45 -4.82
CA ILE A 112 6.90 27.30 -6.17
C ILE A 112 5.87 28.40 -6.36
N ASP A 113 5.92 29.01 -7.53
CA ASP A 113 4.97 30.03 -7.94
C ASP A 113 3.54 29.46 -7.88
N GLU A 114 2.63 30.25 -7.32
CA GLU A 114 1.22 29.88 -7.19
C GLU A 114 0.56 29.42 -8.51
N PRO A 115 0.78 30.04 -9.68
CA PRO A 115 0.22 29.52 -10.94
C PRO A 115 0.71 28.10 -11.26
N LYS A 116 1.97 27.77 -10.96
CA LYS A 116 2.53 26.43 -11.18
C LYS A 116 1.96 25.42 -10.18
N ARG A 117 1.75 25.83 -8.93
CA ARG A 117 1.04 25.03 -7.92
C ARG A 117 -0.38 24.69 -8.38
N ALA A 118 -1.12 25.69 -8.87
CA ALA A 118 -2.49 25.51 -9.36
C ALA A 118 -2.56 24.57 -10.57
N ASP A 119 -1.60 24.68 -11.51
CA ASP A 119 -1.49 23.75 -12.66
C ASP A 119 -1.30 22.29 -12.20
N ILE A 120 -0.33 22.04 -11.30
CA ILE A 120 -0.06 20.69 -10.78
C ILE A 120 -1.30 20.13 -10.09
N ALA A 121 -1.97 20.93 -9.26
CA ALA A 121 -3.21 20.52 -8.58
C ALA A 121 -4.34 20.20 -9.57
N ALA A 122 -4.52 21.02 -10.61
CA ALA A 122 -5.52 20.80 -11.65
C ALA A 122 -5.25 19.50 -12.43
N ARG A 123 -4.00 19.27 -12.84
CA ARG A 123 -3.60 18.03 -13.54
C ARG A 123 -3.74 16.79 -12.67
N LEU A 124 -3.43 16.88 -11.37
CA LEU A 124 -3.66 15.81 -10.42
C LEU A 124 -5.15 15.47 -10.32
N LYS A 125 -6.01 16.49 -10.15
CA LYS A 125 -7.47 16.32 -10.10
C LYS A 125 -8.02 15.67 -11.37
N GLN A 126 -7.52 16.05 -12.54
CA GLN A 126 -7.88 15.43 -13.81
C GLN A 126 -7.48 13.94 -13.87
N LEU A 127 -6.26 13.62 -13.43
CA LEU A 127 -5.78 12.24 -13.35
C LEU A 127 -6.67 11.41 -12.41
N GLU A 128 -6.99 11.91 -11.23
CA GLU A 128 -7.86 11.23 -10.27
C GLU A 128 -9.27 10.99 -10.83
N ALA A 129 -9.87 12.01 -11.47
CA ALA A 129 -11.17 11.90 -12.11
C ALA A 129 -11.18 10.81 -13.20
N ALA A 130 -10.15 10.76 -14.06
CA ALA A 130 -10.01 9.72 -15.07
C ALA A 130 -9.89 8.32 -14.44
N GLN A 131 -9.16 8.18 -13.33
CA GLN A 131 -8.99 6.91 -12.63
C GLN A 131 -10.29 6.44 -11.97
N VAL A 132 -11.07 7.35 -11.38
CA VAL A 132 -12.41 7.06 -10.86
C VAL A 132 -13.33 6.57 -11.98
N GLU A 133 -13.30 7.25 -13.13
CA GLU A 133 -14.11 6.86 -14.29
C GLU A 133 -13.74 5.45 -14.78
N GLN A 134 -12.44 5.13 -14.89
CA GLN A 134 -11.98 3.78 -15.25
C GLN A 134 -12.48 2.70 -14.27
N VAL A 135 -12.46 2.97 -12.97
CA VAL A 135 -12.98 2.06 -11.94
C VAL A 135 -14.48 1.86 -12.12
N ASN A 136 -15.23 2.94 -12.33
CA ASN A 136 -16.67 2.88 -12.55
C ASN A 136 -17.02 2.09 -13.82
N ARG A 137 -16.29 2.32 -14.92
CA ARG A 137 -16.44 1.55 -16.17
C ARG A 137 -16.18 0.07 -15.97
N LEU A 138 -15.08 -0.30 -15.29
CA LEU A 138 -14.79 -1.71 -14.98
C LEU A 138 -15.85 -2.33 -14.07
N HIS A 139 -16.33 -1.59 -13.07
CA HIS A 139 -17.38 -2.06 -12.19
C HIS A 139 -18.68 -2.34 -12.95
N LYS A 140 -19.12 -1.39 -13.80
CA LYS A 140 -20.29 -1.57 -14.67
C LYS A 140 -20.15 -2.79 -15.57
N ALA A 141 -19.01 -2.95 -16.24
CA ALA A 141 -18.76 -4.11 -17.10
C ALA A 141 -18.83 -5.45 -16.33
N LEU A 142 -18.29 -5.49 -15.10
CA LEU A 142 -18.38 -6.67 -14.25
C LEU A 142 -19.81 -6.99 -13.81
N CYS A 143 -20.62 -5.97 -13.50
CA CYS A 143 -22.04 -6.14 -13.18
C CYS A 143 -22.85 -6.63 -14.39
N ASP A 144 -22.59 -6.09 -15.59
CA ASP A 144 -23.26 -6.50 -16.82
C ASP A 144 -22.94 -7.98 -17.16
N GLU A 145 -21.68 -8.40 -17.02
CA GLU A 145 -21.27 -9.81 -17.19
C GLU A 145 -21.92 -10.73 -16.14
N GLU A 146 -21.97 -10.30 -14.88
CA GLU A 146 -22.63 -11.05 -13.80
C GLU A 146 -24.13 -11.22 -14.05
N ALA A 147 -24.80 -10.19 -14.57
CA ALA A 147 -26.20 -10.24 -14.98
C ALA A 147 -26.43 -11.17 -16.18
N GLN A 148 -25.54 -11.15 -17.19
CA GLN A 148 -25.63 -12.04 -18.35
C GLN A 148 -25.52 -13.51 -17.95
N LEU A 149 -24.58 -13.83 -17.06
CA LEU A 149 -24.40 -15.19 -16.58
C LEU A 149 -25.56 -15.62 -15.65
N SER A 150 -26.19 -14.69 -14.94
CA SER A 150 -27.35 -14.96 -14.07
C SER A 150 -28.66 -15.15 -14.85
N SER A 151 -28.69 -14.79 -16.13
CA SER A 151 -29.88 -14.98 -16.97
C SER A 151 -30.14 -16.48 -17.17
N PRO A 152 -31.27 -17.01 -16.66
CA PRO A 152 -31.56 -18.43 -16.77
C PRO A 152 -31.73 -18.82 -18.23
N VAL A 153 -30.79 -19.62 -18.76
CA VAL A 153 -30.99 -20.37 -20.01
C VAL A 153 -31.99 -21.50 -19.73
N LEU A 154 -33.24 -21.13 -19.46
CA LEU A 154 -34.36 -22.02 -19.19
C LEU A 154 -35.25 -22.15 -20.43
N THR A 155 -34.68 -22.55 -21.57
CA THR A 155 -35.48 -22.95 -22.74
C THR A 155 -35.38 -24.43 -23.09
N GLY A 156 -34.60 -25.22 -22.34
CA GLY A 156 -34.60 -26.67 -22.44
C GLY A 156 -35.58 -27.30 -21.44
N LYS A 157 -36.85 -27.45 -21.83
CA LYS A 157 -37.70 -28.49 -21.23
C LYS A 157 -36.99 -29.84 -21.40
N ASP A 158 -37.09 -30.70 -20.40
CA ASP A 158 -36.55 -32.07 -20.36
C ASP A 158 -35.14 -32.20 -19.77
N ARG A 159 -35.07 -32.39 -18.45
CA ARG A 159 -34.54 -33.63 -17.85
C ARG A 159 -34.56 -33.56 -16.31
N LYS A 160 -35.37 -34.42 -15.69
CA LYS A 160 -35.16 -34.92 -14.33
C LYS A 160 -33.77 -35.58 -14.27
N LYS A 161 -32.73 -34.84 -13.86
CA LYS A 161 -31.47 -35.43 -13.39
C LYS A 161 -31.17 -34.88 -12.00
N SER A 162 -30.79 -35.80 -11.11
CA SER A 162 -30.59 -35.56 -9.68
C SER A 162 -29.63 -34.40 -9.43
N ARG A 163 -30.05 -33.49 -8.55
CA ARG A 163 -29.18 -32.49 -7.92
C ARG A 163 -28.13 -33.21 -7.08
N GLU A 164 -26.95 -33.46 -7.63
CA GLU A 164 -25.77 -33.73 -6.80
C GLU A 164 -25.35 -32.41 -6.17
N GLN A 165 -25.23 -32.40 -4.84
CA GLN A 165 -24.65 -31.28 -4.12
C GLN A 165 -23.20 -31.08 -4.60
N PRO A 166 -22.73 -29.82 -4.71
CA PRO A 166 -21.34 -29.57 -5.03
C PRO A 166 -20.43 -30.25 -3.98
N PRO A 167 -19.30 -30.87 -4.40
CA PRO A 167 -18.35 -31.50 -3.48
C PRO A 167 -17.92 -30.53 -2.36
N ALA A 168 -17.79 -31.04 -1.13
CA ALA A 168 -17.48 -30.24 0.05
C ALA A 168 -16.19 -29.39 -0.09
N GLU A 169 -15.23 -29.84 -0.89
CA GLU A 169 -14.00 -29.12 -1.22
C GLU A 169 -14.28 -27.76 -1.86
N VAL A 170 -15.29 -27.67 -2.73
CA VAL A 170 -15.67 -26.43 -3.42
C VAL A 170 -16.23 -25.40 -2.44
N LEU A 171 -17.04 -25.84 -1.47
CA LEU A 171 -17.59 -24.96 -0.42
C LEU A 171 -16.49 -24.39 0.47
N HIS A 172 -15.44 -25.17 0.76
CA HIS A 172 -14.30 -24.74 1.56
C HIS A 172 -13.47 -23.64 0.88
N TYR A 173 -13.33 -23.67 -0.45
CA TYR A 173 -12.66 -22.60 -1.22
C TYR A 173 -13.48 -21.31 -1.32
N LEU A 174 -14.80 -21.40 -1.20
CA LEU A 174 -15.72 -20.28 -1.41
C LEU A 174 -16.11 -19.57 -0.11
N ALA A 175 -16.03 -20.24 1.04
CA ALA A 175 -16.30 -19.64 2.35
C ALA A 175 -15.47 -18.37 2.63
N PRO A 176 -14.15 -18.32 2.37
CA PRO A 176 -13.38 -17.08 2.54
C PRO A 176 -13.78 -15.98 1.55
N CYS A 177 -14.22 -16.34 0.34
CA CYS A 177 -14.63 -15.36 -0.69
C CYS A 177 -15.98 -14.72 -0.34
N LEU A 178 -16.94 -15.50 0.16
CA LEU A 178 -18.26 -15.03 0.56
C LEU A 178 -18.19 -14.07 1.76
N MET A 179 -17.35 -14.38 2.74
CA MET A 179 -17.11 -13.52 3.90
C MET A 179 -16.42 -12.21 3.51
N TRP A 180 -15.47 -12.27 2.56
CA TRP A 180 -14.69 -11.09 2.15
C TRP A 180 -15.51 -10.05 1.37
N HIS A 181 -16.46 -10.50 0.54
CA HIS A 181 -17.31 -9.60 -0.25
C HIS A 181 -18.29 -8.81 0.64
N SER A 182 -18.89 -9.45 1.64
CA SER A 182 -19.82 -8.80 2.58
C SER A 182 -19.20 -7.58 3.30
N GLU A 183 -18.02 -7.74 3.92
CA GLU A 183 -17.39 -6.66 4.69
C GLU A 183 -16.83 -5.54 3.80
N LYS A 184 -16.21 -5.89 2.68
CA LYS A 184 -15.57 -4.89 1.81
C LYS A 184 -16.56 -4.14 0.94
N ASP A 185 -17.64 -4.76 0.50
CA ASP A 185 -18.65 -4.07 -0.29
C ASP A 185 -19.45 -3.10 0.59
N HIS A 186 -19.68 -3.41 1.87
CA HIS A 186 -20.21 -2.44 2.84
C HIS A 186 -19.26 -1.26 3.11
N ALA A 187 -17.96 -1.53 3.32
CA ALA A 187 -16.97 -0.46 3.52
C ALA A 187 -16.82 0.42 2.27
N ARG A 188 -16.83 -0.18 1.07
CA ARG A 188 -16.75 0.54 -0.21
C ARG A 188 -18.01 1.32 -0.54
N GLN A 189 -19.20 0.78 -0.30
CA GLN A 189 -20.45 1.52 -0.48
C GLN A 189 -20.52 2.74 0.43
N LYS A 190 -20.10 2.61 1.69
CA LYS A 190 -19.98 3.77 2.59
C LYS A 190 -18.97 4.81 2.07
N GLN A 191 -17.81 4.36 1.58
CA GLN A 191 -16.78 5.27 1.08
C GLN A 191 -17.15 5.97 -0.25
N VAL A 192 -17.82 5.27 -1.17
CA VAL A 192 -18.32 5.86 -2.43
C VAL A 192 -19.49 6.81 -2.14
N SER A 193 -20.38 6.47 -1.21
CA SER A 193 -21.45 7.38 -0.76
C SER A 193 -20.87 8.67 -0.17
N LEU A 194 -19.82 8.58 0.65
CA LEU A 194 -19.15 9.74 1.26
C LEU A 194 -18.47 10.63 0.20
N LEU A 195 -17.84 10.04 -0.81
CA LEU A 195 -17.19 10.75 -1.93
C LEU A 195 -18.19 11.40 -2.90
N LEU A 196 -19.41 10.86 -3.00
CA LEU A 196 -20.47 11.44 -3.85
C LEU A 196 -21.24 12.56 -3.13
N SER A 197 -21.33 12.53 -1.79
CA SER A 197 -21.99 13.58 -0.99
C SER A 197 -21.19 14.88 -0.88
N THR A 198 -19.88 14.87 -1.15
CA THR A 198 -19.01 16.06 -1.11
C THR A 198 -18.92 16.81 -2.45
N SER A 199 -19.58 16.30 -3.49
CA SER A 199 -19.81 17.03 -4.74
C SER A 199 -21.04 17.93 -4.59
N ALA A 200 -20.85 19.16 -4.11
CA ALA A 200 -21.88 20.13 -3.74
C ALA A 200 -22.89 20.57 -4.84
N ASP A 201 -22.78 20.07 -6.08
CA ASP A 201 -23.60 20.53 -7.22
C ASP A 201 -24.55 19.48 -7.82
N ALA A 202 -24.73 18.31 -7.19
CA ALA A 202 -25.68 17.30 -7.68
C ALA A 202 -26.79 16.99 -6.66
N CYS A 203 -27.86 17.78 -6.69
CA CYS A 203 -29.13 17.45 -6.04
C CYS A 203 -29.74 16.20 -6.71
N VAL A 204 -29.37 15.01 -6.23
CA VAL A 204 -30.10 13.76 -6.51
C VAL A 204 -30.78 13.32 -5.21
N PRO A 205 -32.11 13.23 -5.16
CA PRO A 205 -32.82 12.80 -3.95
C PRO A 205 -32.48 11.34 -3.63
N LEU A 206 -31.81 11.10 -2.50
CA LEU A 206 -31.64 9.77 -1.92
C LEU A 206 -32.97 9.34 -1.30
N HIS A 207 -33.56 8.26 -1.81
CA HIS A 207 -34.72 7.64 -1.20
C HIS A 207 -34.35 7.01 0.16
N PRO A 208 -35.20 7.15 1.20
CA PRO A 208 -34.98 6.50 2.49
C PRO A 208 -34.98 4.98 2.31
N ILE A 209 -33.94 4.33 2.83
CA ILE A 209 -33.81 2.87 2.84
C ILE A 209 -34.58 2.37 4.06
N ASP A 210 -35.75 1.77 3.85
CA ASP A 210 -36.54 1.14 4.90
C ASP A 210 -35.78 -0.05 5.53
N GLY A 211 -35.60 0.00 6.85
CA GLY A 211 -34.86 -0.98 7.67
C GLY A 211 -35.47 -2.38 7.79
N ALA A 212 -36.41 -2.77 6.93
CA ALA A 212 -37.14 -4.04 7.00
C ALA A 212 -36.57 -5.16 6.10
N SER A 213 -35.38 -4.98 5.49
CA SER A 213 -34.87 -5.88 4.44
C SER A 213 -33.60 -6.68 4.77
N ILE A 214 -33.34 -6.94 6.07
CA ILE A 214 -32.16 -7.70 6.55
C ILE A 214 -32.17 -9.21 6.15
N GLY A 215 -33.25 -9.69 5.53
CA GLY A 215 -33.38 -11.09 5.07
C GLY A 215 -33.01 -11.38 3.61
N ARG A 216 -32.51 -10.42 2.83
CA ARG A 216 -32.15 -10.68 1.41
C ARG A 216 -30.80 -11.40 1.34
N PHE A 217 -30.84 -12.70 1.07
CA PHE A 217 -29.67 -13.52 0.74
C PHE A 217 -28.79 -12.81 -0.30
N HIS A 218 -27.48 -12.74 -0.03
CA HIS A 218 -26.49 -12.11 -0.90
C HIS A 218 -26.57 -12.73 -2.31
N PRO A 219 -26.58 -11.95 -3.41
CA PRO A 219 -26.75 -12.47 -4.77
C PRO A 219 -25.74 -13.58 -5.14
N ILE A 220 -24.56 -13.57 -4.53
CA ILE A 220 -23.52 -14.58 -4.73
C ILE A 220 -23.99 -15.98 -4.28
N THR A 221 -24.75 -16.12 -3.19
CA THR A 221 -25.23 -17.45 -2.76
C THR A 221 -26.33 -18.01 -3.68
N GLN A 222 -27.11 -17.15 -4.35
CA GLN A 222 -28.06 -17.58 -5.39
C GLN A 222 -27.34 -18.01 -6.68
N ILE A 223 -26.28 -17.30 -7.09
CA ILE A 223 -25.48 -17.64 -8.29
C ILE A 223 -24.80 -19.02 -8.13
N MET A 224 -24.26 -19.30 -6.94
CA MET A 224 -23.60 -20.59 -6.66
C MET A 224 -24.55 -21.79 -6.73
N ALA A 225 -25.86 -21.59 -6.54
CA ALA A 225 -26.86 -22.66 -6.64
C ALA A 225 -27.28 -22.97 -8.09
N LEU A 226 -26.98 -22.07 -9.03
CA LEU A 226 -27.44 -22.14 -10.42
C LEU A 226 -26.32 -22.45 -11.41
N TRP A 227 -25.05 -22.27 -11.04
CA TRP A 227 -23.93 -22.42 -11.96
C TRP A 227 -23.01 -23.60 -11.61
N PRO A 228 -22.39 -24.22 -12.63
CA PRO A 228 -21.25 -25.10 -12.42
C PRO A 228 -20.12 -24.36 -11.69
N ALA A 229 -19.56 -24.99 -10.65
CA ALA A 229 -18.50 -24.40 -9.83
C ALA A 229 -17.32 -23.85 -10.63
N TYR A 230 -16.94 -24.50 -11.74
CA TYR A 230 -15.84 -24.06 -12.57
C TYR A 230 -16.09 -22.69 -13.24
N GLN A 231 -17.33 -22.39 -13.66
CA GLN A 231 -17.67 -21.12 -14.31
C GLN A 231 -17.59 -19.96 -13.33
N VAL A 232 -18.08 -20.17 -12.10
CA VAL A 232 -17.98 -19.19 -11.01
C VAL A 232 -16.51 -18.89 -10.70
N MET A 233 -15.67 -19.94 -10.64
CA MET A 233 -14.24 -19.77 -10.36
C MET A 233 -13.49 -19.02 -11.47
N GLU A 234 -13.76 -19.31 -12.74
CA GLU A 234 -13.17 -18.57 -13.87
C GLU A 234 -13.63 -17.11 -13.88
N PHE A 235 -14.91 -16.82 -13.61
CA PHE A 235 -15.40 -15.45 -13.47
C PHE A 235 -14.69 -14.69 -12.36
N ILE A 236 -14.58 -15.28 -11.16
CA ILE A 236 -13.87 -14.68 -10.02
C ILE A 236 -12.40 -14.43 -10.37
N ARG A 237 -11.72 -15.39 -11.01
CA ARG A 237 -10.32 -15.26 -11.45
C ARG A 237 -10.18 -14.11 -12.45
N GLY A 238 -11.03 -14.06 -13.47
CA GLY A 238 -11.05 -13.00 -14.48
C GLY A 238 -11.34 -11.61 -13.89
N LYS A 239 -12.26 -11.50 -12.93
CA LYS A 239 -12.55 -10.28 -12.17
C LYS A 239 -11.32 -9.77 -11.42
N ARG A 240 -10.64 -10.67 -10.68
CA ARG A 240 -9.40 -10.34 -9.94
C ARG A 240 -8.27 -9.91 -10.87
N GLN A 241 -8.08 -10.61 -12.00
CA GLN A 241 -7.07 -10.28 -12.99
C GLN A 241 -7.29 -8.89 -13.60
N ARG A 242 -8.52 -8.55 -14.01
CA ARG A 242 -8.85 -7.23 -14.54
C ARG A 242 -8.68 -6.11 -13.52
N GLN A 243 -9.09 -6.34 -12.28
CA GLN A 243 -8.84 -5.40 -11.19
C GLN A 243 -7.34 -5.18 -10.93
N LYS A 244 -6.53 -6.25 -10.96
CA LYS A 244 -5.07 -6.16 -10.84
C LYS A 244 -4.47 -5.38 -12.01
N ALA A 245 -4.91 -5.66 -13.24
CA ALA A 245 -4.46 -4.96 -14.44
C ALA A 245 -4.79 -3.46 -14.38
N LEU A 246 -6.01 -3.10 -13.97
CA LEU A 246 -6.40 -1.70 -13.79
C LEU A 246 -5.53 -0.99 -12.75
N LYS A 247 -5.27 -1.63 -11.61
CA LYS A 247 -4.37 -1.06 -10.58
C LYS A 247 -2.96 -0.80 -11.12
N LEU A 248 -2.40 -1.73 -11.89
CA LEU A 248 -1.08 -1.58 -12.50
C LEU A 248 -1.06 -0.46 -13.54
N LEU A 249 -2.12 -0.32 -14.35
CA LEU A 249 -2.27 0.78 -15.29
C LEU A 249 -2.31 2.13 -14.56
N GLN A 250 -3.16 2.26 -13.55
CA GLN A 250 -3.29 3.48 -12.75
C GLN A 250 -2.00 3.84 -12.02
N GLN A 251 -1.27 2.83 -11.52
CA GLN A 251 0.06 3.03 -10.96
C GLN A 251 1.03 3.58 -12.01
N SER A 252 1.06 3.00 -13.21
CA SER A 252 1.91 3.50 -14.30
C SER A 252 1.58 4.94 -14.71
N GLU A 253 0.30 5.31 -14.75
CA GLU A 253 -0.12 6.69 -15.03
C GLU A 253 0.34 7.67 -13.93
N ARG A 254 0.22 7.28 -12.65
CA ARG A 254 0.74 8.09 -11.52
C ARG A 254 2.25 8.25 -11.59
N GLU A 255 2.97 7.17 -11.92
CA GLU A 255 4.42 7.23 -12.11
C GLU A 255 4.81 8.16 -13.27
N LYS A 256 4.07 8.11 -14.39
CA LYS A 256 4.26 9.05 -15.51
C LYS A 256 3.98 10.49 -15.10
N PHE A 257 2.92 10.73 -14.33
CA PHE A 257 2.61 12.06 -13.79
C PHE A 257 3.75 12.59 -12.91
N VAL A 258 4.25 11.79 -11.95
CA VAL A 258 5.37 12.19 -11.07
C VAL A 258 6.65 12.44 -11.87
N ARG A 259 6.93 11.64 -12.91
CA ARG A 259 8.07 11.85 -13.82
C ARG A 259 7.92 13.08 -14.72
N SER A 260 6.69 13.55 -14.94
CA SER A 260 6.42 14.76 -15.73
C SER A 260 6.61 16.06 -14.94
N LEU A 261 6.87 15.98 -13.64
CA LEU A 261 7.17 17.14 -12.80
C LEU A 261 8.63 17.56 -12.96
N GLU A 262 8.88 18.86 -13.17
CA GLU A 262 10.21 19.42 -13.41
C GLU A 262 10.93 19.68 -12.08
N GLY A 263 11.74 18.71 -11.67
CA GLY A 263 12.64 18.86 -10.53
C GLY A 263 12.02 18.55 -9.17
N GLU A 264 12.84 18.73 -8.13
CA GLU A 264 12.50 18.30 -6.76
C GLU A 264 11.42 19.18 -6.12
N ALA A 265 11.41 20.49 -6.41
CA ALA A 265 10.45 21.42 -5.83
C ALA A 265 9.00 21.00 -6.16
N GLU A 266 8.70 20.72 -7.43
CA GLU A 266 7.35 20.30 -7.85
C GLU A 266 6.90 19.00 -7.23
N GLN A 267 7.84 18.07 -7.07
CA GLN A 267 7.58 16.78 -6.45
C GLN A 267 7.31 16.94 -4.94
N ASP A 268 8.02 17.84 -4.27
CA ASP A 268 7.75 18.21 -2.88
C ASP A 268 6.40 18.92 -2.71
N MET A 269 6.00 19.73 -3.69
CA MET A 269 4.68 20.37 -3.72
C MET A 269 3.56 19.36 -3.90
N LEU A 270 3.75 18.35 -4.76
CA LEU A 270 2.79 17.27 -4.91
C LEU A 270 2.51 16.60 -3.56
N ASP A 271 3.54 16.37 -2.74
CA ASP A 271 3.37 15.83 -1.39
C ASP A 271 2.54 16.75 -0.48
N ASP A 272 2.74 18.07 -0.57
CA ASP A 272 1.95 19.04 0.21
C ASP A 272 0.48 19.03 -0.22
N VAL A 273 0.21 19.01 -1.53
CA VAL A 273 -1.15 18.92 -2.07
C VAL A 273 -1.83 17.63 -1.61
N LEU A 274 -1.15 16.49 -1.74
CA LEU A 274 -1.68 15.20 -1.30
C LEU A 274 -1.97 15.16 0.21
N ARG A 275 -1.10 15.78 1.03
CA ARG A 275 -1.34 15.90 2.49
C ARG A 275 -2.55 16.78 2.78
N ALA A 276 -2.67 17.92 2.10
CA ALA A 276 -3.79 18.83 2.28
C ALA A 276 -5.12 18.14 1.95
N THR A 277 -5.20 17.43 0.82
CA THR A 277 -6.40 16.67 0.42
C THR A 277 -6.74 15.56 1.42
N ARG A 278 -5.73 14.88 1.98
CA ARG A 278 -5.94 13.80 2.95
C ARG A 278 -6.49 14.30 4.28
N ASN A 279 -6.02 15.46 4.76
CA ASN A 279 -6.49 16.04 6.02
C ASN A 279 -7.97 16.43 5.93
N VAL A 280 -8.39 17.05 4.82
CA VAL A 280 -9.80 17.40 4.59
C VAL A 280 -10.71 16.18 4.65
N GLN A 281 -10.31 15.06 4.02
CA GLN A 281 -11.11 13.82 4.07
C GLN A 281 -11.23 13.22 5.47
N ILE A 282 -10.21 13.38 6.32
CA ILE A 282 -10.24 12.88 7.70
C ILE A 282 -11.20 13.72 8.54
N ASP A 283 -11.14 15.04 8.39
CA ASP A 283 -12.01 15.96 9.14
C ASP A 283 -13.48 15.76 8.78
N GLU A 284 -13.80 15.67 7.48
CA GLU A 284 -15.16 15.35 7.01
C GLU A 284 -15.67 13.99 7.52
N TRP A 285 -14.78 13.00 7.59
CA TRP A 285 -15.13 11.67 8.11
C TRP A 285 -15.40 11.69 9.61
N ILE A 286 -14.63 12.46 10.38
CA ILE A 286 -14.85 12.64 11.83
C ILE A 286 -16.18 13.36 12.07
N ASP A 287 -16.44 14.47 11.37
CA ASP A 287 -17.65 15.26 11.55
C ASP A 287 -18.92 14.48 11.14
N GLY A 288 -18.82 13.65 10.10
CA GLY A 288 -19.91 12.75 9.68
C GLY A 288 -20.22 11.63 10.66
N HIS A 289 -19.31 11.29 11.58
CA HIS A 289 -19.52 10.27 12.62
C HIS A 289 -19.86 10.86 14.00
N VAL A 290 -19.51 12.11 14.26
CA VAL A 290 -19.91 12.80 15.50
C VAL A 290 -21.37 13.26 15.43
N ASN A 291 -21.88 13.55 14.24
CA ASN A 291 -23.24 14.08 14.03
C ASN A 291 -24.29 13.03 13.61
N ALA A 292 -23.94 11.74 13.60
CA ALA A 292 -24.83 10.61 13.23
C ALA A 292 -25.06 9.68 14.42
#